data_AF-A0A954K063-F1
#
_entry.id   AF-A0A954K063-F1
#
_cell.length_a   1.000
_cell.length_b   1.000
_cell.length_c   1.000
_cell.angle_alpha   90.00
_cell.angle_beta   90.00
_cell.angle_gamma   90.00
#
_symmetry.space_group_name_H-M   'P 1'
#
loop_
_entity.id
_entity.type
_entity.pdbx_description
1 polymer ?
#
loop_
_entity_poly.entity_id
_entity_poly.type
_entity_poly.pdbx_seq_one_letter_code
_entity_poly.pdbx_strand_id
1 'polypeptide(L)' 'MIRAGRTIYDSGELLTGEQHMCHSLANCEDHHFKYPQHRIAGDVHLHFFGTSKLSFGQRDWKYQEG' A
#
# COMPACT_ATOMS: atom_id res chain seq x y z
N MET A 1 3.53 13.68 -5.95
CA MET A 1 4.80 13.57 -6.70
C MET A 1 5.08 14.86 -7.45
N ILE A 2 6.29 15.40 -7.29
CA ILE A 2 6.75 16.61 -7.98
C ILE A 2 7.87 16.22 -8.94
N ARG A 3 7.82 16.74 -10.17
CA ARG A 3 8.89 16.60 -11.16
C ARG A 3 9.17 17.98 -11.78
N ALA A 4 10.45 18.38 -11.80
CA ALA A 4 10.88 19.69 -12.28
C ALA A 4 10.09 20.87 -11.66
N GLY A 5 9.85 20.83 -10.35
CA GLY A 5 9.11 21.86 -9.62
C GLY A 5 7.59 21.87 -9.86
N ARG A 6 7.07 20.99 -10.73
CA ARG A 6 5.63 20.87 -11.00
C ARG A 6 5.06 19.61 -10.35
N THR A 7 3.93 19.75 -9.65
CA THR A 7 3.14 18.60 -9.21
C THR A 7 2.58 17.89 -10.44
N ILE A 8 2.95 16.61 -10.59
CA ILE A 8 2.50 15.76 -11.71
C ILE A 8 1.55 14.65 -11.26
N TYR A 9 1.48 14.39 -9.95
CA TYR A 9 0.54 13.43 -9.37
C TYR A 9 0.22 13.87 -7.94
N ASP A 10 -1.05 13.85 -7.60
CA ASP A 10 -1.57 14.06 -6.26
C ASP A 10 -2.65 13.01 -5.99
N SER A 11 -2.47 12.24 -4.91
CA SER A 11 -3.41 11.22 -4.45
C SER A 11 -4.39 11.75 -3.39
N GLY A 12 -4.25 13.02 -3.00
CA GLY A 12 -4.86 13.58 -1.80
C GLY A 12 -4.26 13.01 -0.52
N GLU A 13 -5.01 13.10 0.57
CA GLU A 13 -4.61 12.55 1.87
C GLU A 13 -4.40 11.03 1.81
N LEU A 14 -3.23 10.59 2.26
CA LEU A 14 -2.83 9.19 2.31
C LEU A 14 -2.97 8.70 3.76
N LEU A 15 -3.88 7.76 3.97
CA LEU A 15 -3.98 7.03 5.23
C LEU A 15 -3.32 5.66 5.03
N THR A 16 -2.38 5.32 5.89
CA THR A 16 -1.57 4.10 5.83
C THR A 16 -1.25 3.63 7.25
N GLY A 17 -0.70 2.42 7.37
CA GLY A 17 -0.35 1.84 8.65
C GLY A 17 -1.49 1.08 9.29
N GLU A 18 -1.18 0.45 10.42
CA GLU A 18 -2.06 -0.50 11.10
C GLU A 18 -3.43 0.09 11.47
N GLN A 19 -3.49 1.37 11.84
CA GLN A 19 -4.74 2.06 12.20
C GLN A 19 -5.71 2.22 11.03
N HIS A 20 -5.23 2.14 9.79
CA HIS A 20 -6.00 2.40 8.57
C HIS A 20 -6.12 1.16 7.68
N MET A 21 -5.79 -0.03 8.19
CA MET A 21 -5.94 -1.31 7.51
C MET A 21 -6.93 -2.24 8.21
N CYS A 22 -7.46 -3.20 7.45
CA CYS A 22 -8.34 -4.24 7.99
C CYS A 22 -7.60 -5.35 8.77
N HIS A 23 -6.28 -5.43 8.64
CA HIS A 23 -5.45 -6.45 9.27
C HIS A 23 -4.38 -5.81 10.14
N SER A 24 -4.24 -6.29 11.37
CA SER A 24 -3.14 -5.91 12.25
C SER A 24 -1.84 -6.61 11.85
N LEU A 25 -0.70 -6.05 12.27
CA LEU A 25 0.60 -6.69 12.14
C LEU A 25 0.57 -8.08 12.77
N ALA A 26 0.04 -8.20 13.99
CA ALA A 26 -0.06 -9.47 14.69
C ALA A 26 -0.85 -10.53 13.89
N ASN A 27 -1.94 -10.14 13.24
CA ASN A 27 -2.72 -11.05 12.39
C ASN A 27 -1.96 -11.45 11.12
N CYS A 28 -1.25 -10.51 10.50
CA CYS A 28 -0.38 -10.80 9.34
C CYS A 28 0.75 -11.75 9.70
N GLU A 29 1.39 -11.55 10.86
CA GLU A 29 2.47 -12.38 11.38
C GLU A 29 1.97 -13.79 11.75
N ASP A 30 0.83 -13.91 12.44
CA ASP A 30 0.23 -15.23 12.74
C ASP A 30 -0.04 -16.01 11.45
N HIS A 31 -0.61 -15.34 10.44
CA HIS A 31 -0.87 -15.96 9.15
C HIS A 31 0.41 -16.40 8.42
N HIS A 32 1.50 -15.61 8.51
CA HIS A 32 2.76 -15.94 7.86
C HIS A 32 3.54 -17.02 8.63
N PHE A 33 3.68 -16.87 9.94
CA PHE A 33 4.60 -17.64 10.77
C PHE A 33 4.03 -18.93 11.33
N LYS A 34 2.73 -19.21 11.12
CA LYS A 34 2.17 -20.55 11.36
C LYS A 34 2.88 -21.64 10.53
N TYR A 35 3.55 -21.26 9.44
CA TYR A 35 4.34 -22.16 8.61
C TYR A 35 5.83 -22.12 8.99
N PRO A 36 6.44 -23.24 9.39
CA PRO A 36 7.88 -23.31 9.68
C PRO A 36 8.80 -22.80 8.56
N GLN A 37 8.37 -22.91 7.30
CA GLN A 37 9.13 -22.48 6.13
C GLN A 37 9.37 -20.97 6.08
N HIS A 38 8.56 -20.18 6.78
CA HIS A 38 8.69 -18.73 6.86
C HIS A 38 9.46 -18.26 8.10
N ARG A 39 10.13 -19.16 8.83
CA ARG A 39 10.84 -18.87 10.10
C ARG A 39 12.29 -19.34 10.05
N ILE A 40 12.99 -19.03 8.97
CA ILE A 40 14.39 -19.42 8.80
C ILE A 40 15.27 -18.36 9.46
N ALA A 41 16.21 -18.81 10.28
CA ALA A 41 17.12 -17.90 10.98
C ALA A 41 17.92 -17.07 9.96
N GLY A 42 17.85 -15.75 10.08
CA GLY A 42 18.49 -14.81 9.16
C GLY A 42 17.54 -14.17 8.14
N ASP A 43 16.30 -14.66 8.01
CA ASP A 43 15.30 -14.05 7.14
C ASP A 43 14.80 -12.71 7.71
N VAL A 44 14.51 -11.76 6.81
CA VAL A 44 13.94 -10.45 7.13
C VAL A 44 12.55 -10.36 6.51
N HIS A 45 11.56 -10.07 7.34
CA HIS A 45 10.17 -9.93 6.92
C HIS A 45 9.80 -8.44 6.87
N LEU A 46 9.45 -7.95 5.68
CA LEU A 46 9.04 -6.56 5.45
C LEU A 46 7.54 -6.53 5.19
N HIS A 47 6.80 -5.83 6.05
CA HIS A 47 5.35 -5.66 5.91
C HIS A 47 5.02 -4.29 5.33
N PHE A 48 4.35 -4.29 4.17
CA PHE A 48 3.84 -3.08 3.54
C PHE A 48 2.38 -2.87 3.90
N PHE A 49 2.09 -1.81 4.65
CA PHE A 49 0.75 -1.51 5.15
C PHE A 49 -0.10 -0.63 4.22
N GLY A 50 0.09 -0.85 2.91
CA GLY A 50 -0.73 -0.30 1.84
C GLY A 50 -1.06 1.20 1.96
N THR A 51 -2.14 1.60 1.29
CA THR A 51 -2.76 2.92 1.42
C THR A 51 -4.26 2.76 1.24
N SER A 52 -5.04 3.61 1.91
CA SER A 52 -6.50 3.67 1.77
C SER A 52 -6.96 4.18 0.40
N LYS A 53 -6.04 4.60 -0.49
CA LYS A 53 -6.35 5.23 -1.77
C LYS A 53 -6.12 4.31 -2.96
N LEU A 54 -7.06 4.38 -3.91
CA LEU A 54 -6.90 3.84 -5.26
C LEU A 54 -6.02 4.79 -6.10
N SER A 55 -5.24 4.21 -7.00
CA SER A 55 -4.44 4.96 -7.96
C SER A 55 -5.34 5.81 -8.89
N PHE A 56 -4.99 7.09 -9.09
CA PHE A 56 -5.60 8.00 -10.08
C PHE A 56 -7.12 8.26 -9.94
N GLY A 57 -7.66 8.38 -8.72
CA GLY A 57 -9.10 8.60 -8.51
C GLY A 57 -9.65 9.99 -8.91
N GLN A 58 -8.80 10.99 -9.14
CA GLN A 58 -9.23 12.38 -9.42
C GLN A 58 -9.06 12.80 -10.89
N ARG A 59 -8.72 11.89 -11.80
CA ARG A 59 -8.60 12.24 -13.22
C ARG A 59 -9.98 12.56 -13.78
N ASP A 60 -10.15 13.75 -14.36
CA ASP A 60 -11.26 14.04 -15.26
C ASP A 60 -11.02 13.26 -16.57
N TRP A 61 -11.34 11.97 -16.54
CA TRP A 61 -11.27 11.10 -17.71
C TRP A 61 -12.67 10.93 -18.28
N LYS A 62 -12.79 11.22 -19.58
CA LYS A 62 -13.99 10.96 -20.36
C LYS A 62 -13.65 9.95 -21.42
N TYR A 63 -14.50 8.93 -21.57
CA TYR A 63 -14.41 8.00 -22.68
C TYR A 63 -14.48 8.78 -24.00
N GLN A 64 -13.59 8.45 -24.93
CA GLN A 64 -13.58 8.98 -26.28
C GLN A 64 -13.69 7.80 -27.25
N GLU A 65 -14.69 7.82 -28.11
CA GLU A 65 -14.75 6.91 -29.25
C GLU A 65 -13.68 7.32 -30.27
N GLY A 66 -13.03 6.31 -30.86
CA GLY A 66 -12.04 6.47 -31.94
C GLY A 66 -12.70 6.43 -33.31
#